data_AF-A0A840PWL8-F1
#
_entry.id   AF-A0A840PWL8-F1
#
_cell.length_a   1.000
_cell.length_b   1.000
_cell.length_c   1.000
_cell.angle_alpha   90.00
_cell.angle_beta   90.00
_cell.angle_gamma   90.00
#
_symmetry.space_group_name_H-M   'P 1'
#
loop_
_entity.id
_entity.type
_entity.pdbx_description
1 polymer ?
#
loop_
_entity_poly.entity_id
_entity_poly.type
_entity_poly.pdbx_seq_one_letter_code
_entity_poly.pdbx_strand_id
1 'polypeptide(L)'
;MKVTFKPLTEAKTGFAPEILDNNGNKVEVVPVDLQVGETEATLTFKTPLSVDPVGVWTVGGVKFDNDAVKNYNDIVTAALNGNEVALLAALKKAGLSNVKDENITAYLTAINASTTKEKLADIQTIIDKTNETSLTASEAAAAVKAVNDATNQVQLLAALQGKVFTRVNPDWIVDYNLAIVAAKATPTNTDTVAKIQAIVDSVNSTKIEEANEASTTVATQNAVTELIKKYVADDVAPATAKADAIKASEIKAAIFGVKEATTPATVYNALVKLSSLDGTNLPATALNANLKTEYLTAKNAANISGTTDVSQLRTDVVTAADTAALSAINTITITTDLADVKAKLQKLADVTSHLGTSKFDMSTVVDTRLADYRDALANTEVTTQENVETAIASVNNKANVAKNLATLKDTNATVVEVRNALTELAAGVEANTTTTAYLNASSQVKLEVAQFIIDNRDKLADELTVENVTNHEDSTPPAPTYATHAIQKALADHAAKVAEFNTIGNLADATITSTKDALDAYAYDPYVALTTSQKLAVAEEINKLTKSDGGNPPTITPLNFNDEDKVTTLKQANAYIDAAIAVVLGN
;
A
#
# COMPACT_ATOMS: atom_id res chain seq x y z
N MET A 1 -9.61 4.87 11.54
CA MET A 1 -10.89 5.11 12.26
C MET A 1 -11.82 3.93 12.00
N LYS A 2 -12.49 3.39 13.02
CA LYS A 2 -13.54 2.37 12.86
C LYS A 2 -14.91 3.04 12.90
N VAL A 3 -15.75 2.81 11.90
CA VAL A 3 -17.13 3.30 11.85
C VAL A 3 -18.08 2.12 11.93
N THR A 4 -19.24 2.30 12.55
CA THR A 4 -20.29 1.29 12.60
C THR A 4 -21.56 1.79 11.92
N PHE A 5 -22.30 0.88 11.29
CA PHE A 5 -23.52 1.15 10.54
C PHE A 5 -24.47 -0.05 10.61
N LYS A 6 -25.72 0.16 10.17
CA LYS A 6 -26.67 -0.96 10.02
C LYS A 6 -26.11 -1.98 9.03
N PRO A 7 -26.36 -3.29 9.23
CA PRO A 7 -25.92 -4.32 8.30
C PRO A 7 -26.24 -3.93 6.86
N LEU A 8 -25.23 -3.96 6.00
CA LEU A 8 -25.42 -3.64 4.59
C LEU A 8 -26.34 -4.67 3.93
N THR A 9 -27.31 -4.20 3.15
CA THR A 9 -28.20 -5.07 2.36
C THR A 9 -27.61 -5.44 1.00
N GLU A 10 -26.60 -4.68 0.55
CA GLU A 10 -25.87 -4.87 -0.70
C GLU A 10 -24.41 -4.48 -0.49
N ALA A 11 -23.49 -5.13 -1.21
CA ALA A 11 -22.09 -4.75 -1.20
C ALA A 11 -21.90 -3.33 -1.76
N LYS A 12 -20.94 -2.57 -1.22
CA LYS A 12 -20.63 -1.20 -1.67
C LYS A 12 -19.17 -1.09 -2.07
N THR A 13 -18.92 -0.71 -3.30
CA THR A 13 -17.57 -0.36 -3.77
C THR A 13 -17.32 1.13 -3.60
N GLY A 14 -16.07 1.50 -3.28
CA GLY A 14 -15.64 2.88 -3.10
C GLY A 14 -16.36 3.60 -1.96
N PHE A 15 -16.72 2.90 -0.88
CA PHE A 15 -17.33 3.52 0.29
C PHE A 15 -16.35 4.50 0.93
N ALA A 16 -16.63 5.79 0.73
CA ALA A 16 -15.93 6.91 1.33
C ALA A 16 -16.97 7.86 1.92
N PRO A 17 -17.40 7.65 3.18
CA PRO A 17 -18.36 8.53 3.80
C PRO A 17 -17.76 9.92 3.99
N GLU A 18 -18.60 10.95 3.94
CA GLU A 18 -18.16 12.29 4.29
C GLU A 18 -17.77 12.33 5.78
N ILE A 19 -16.54 12.77 6.06
CA ILE A 19 -16.05 12.97 7.43
C ILE A 19 -15.88 14.46 7.65
N LEU A 20 -16.56 14.98 8.68
CA LEU A 20 -16.45 16.34 9.17
C LEU A 20 -15.82 16.31 10.56
N ASP A 21 -14.78 17.12 10.79
CA ASP A 21 -14.20 17.33 12.10
C ASP A 21 -15.15 18.10 13.05
N ASN A 22 -14.70 18.36 14.28
CA ASN A 22 -15.46 19.12 15.27
C ASN A 22 -15.72 20.59 14.89
N ASN A 23 -15.02 21.12 13.88
CA ASN A 23 -15.21 22.47 13.35
C ASN A 23 -16.02 22.46 12.04
N GLY A 24 -16.43 21.28 11.56
CA GLY A 24 -17.15 21.12 10.29
C GLY A 24 -16.24 21.07 9.05
N ASN A 25 -14.92 20.95 9.21
CA ASN A 25 -14.00 20.80 8.08
C ASN A 25 -14.04 19.36 7.55
N LYS A 26 -14.00 19.23 6.22
CA LYS A 26 -13.97 17.91 5.57
C LYS A 26 -12.60 17.25 5.69
N VAL A 27 -12.58 16.00 6.16
CA VAL A 27 -11.39 15.17 6.26
C VAL A 27 -11.49 14.02 5.26
N GLU A 28 -10.49 13.89 4.39
CA GLU A 28 -10.53 12.86 3.34
C GLU A 28 -10.05 11.50 3.83
N VAL A 29 -10.76 10.45 3.39
CA VAL A 29 -10.37 9.05 3.61
C VAL A 29 -10.09 8.34 2.30
N VAL A 30 -9.30 7.28 2.40
CA VAL A 30 -9.13 6.28 1.34
C VAL A 30 -10.45 5.50 1.26
N PRO A 31 -11.11 5.44 0.08
CA PRO A 31 -12.31 4.63 -0.09
C PRO A 31 -12.05 3.16 0.23
N VAL A 32 -13.03 2.50 0.83
CA VAL A 32 -12.98 1.08 1.14
C VAL A 32 -14.15 0.34 0.50
N ASP A 33 -13.96 -0.92 0.15
CA ASP A 33 -15.03 -1.75 -0.39
C ASP A 33 -15.62 -2.59 0.75
N LEU A 34 -16.95 -2.59 0.83
CA LEU A 34 -17.72 -3.21 1.90
C LEU A 34 -18.63 -4.32 1.36
N GLN A 35 -18.91 -5.30 2.21
CA GLN A 35 -19.73 -6.46 1.88
C GLN A 35 -21.13 -6.40 2.48
N VAL A 36 -22.02 -7.25 1.95
CA VAL A 36 -23.34 -7.51 2.56
C VAL A 36 -23.14 -7.96 4.01
N GLY A 37 -24.02 -7.51 4.90
CA GLY A 37 -24.00 -7.90 6.30
C GLY A 37 -22.92 -7.23 7.15
N GLU A 38 -21.93 -6.55 6.56
CA GLU A 38 -20.98 -5.77 7.33
C GLU A 38 -21.69 -4.65 8.10
N THR A 39 -21.25 -4.48 9.33
CA THR A 39 -21.77 -3.48 10.29
C THR A 39 -20.70 -2.46 10.66
N GLU A 40 -19.50 -2.60 10.11
CA GLU A 40 -18.35 -1.78 10.44
C GLU A 40 -17.39 -1.62 9.26
N ALA A 41 -16.68 -0.50 9.22
CA ALA A 41 -15.60 -0.25 8.26
C ALA A 41 -14.42 0.42 8.96
N THR A 42 -13.21 0.05 8.57
CA THR A 42 -11.99 0.78 8.99
C THR A 42 -11.57 1.72 7.87
N LEU A 43 -11.63 3.02 8.16
CA LEU A 43 -11.26 4.09 7.24
C LEU A 43 -9.86 4.60 7.58
N THR A 44 -9.04 4.76 6.55
CA THR A 44 -7.71 5.38 6.65
C THR A 44 -7.78 6.79 6.08
N PHE A 45 -7.29 7.78 6.82
CA PHE A 45 -7.20 9.15 6.32
C PHE A 45 -6.15 9.24 5.20
N LYS A 46 -6.43 10.00 4.14
CA LYS A 46 -5.42 10.26 3.09
C LYS A 46 -4.22 11.03 3.65
N THR A 47 -4.50 11.93 4.58
CA THR A 47 -3.50 12.68 5.32
C THR A 47 -3.54 12.26 6.79
N PRO A 48 -2.44 11.75 7.36
CA PRO A 48 -2.39 11.41 8.78
C PRO A 48 -2.75 12.61 9.68
N LEU A 49 -3.50 12.35 10.75
CA LEU A 49 -3.78 13.37 11.75
C LEU A 49 -2.53 13.63 12.60
N SER A 50 -2.22 14.90 12.86
CA SER A 50 -1.06 15.30 13.67
C SER A 50 -1.35 15.32 15.17
N VAL A 51 -2.62 15.25 15.56
CA VAL A 51 -3.11 15.21 16.94
C VAL A 51 -4.31 14.27 17.02
N ASP A 52 -4.60 13.76 18.22
CA ASP A 52 -5.80 12.98 18.45
C ASP A 52 -7.06 13.81 18.19
N PRO A 53 -8.08 13.24 17.51
CA PRO A 53 -9.31 13.95 17.24
C PRO A 53 -10.04 14.28 18.56
N VAL A 54 -10.53 15.51 18.68
CA VAL A 54 -11.31 15.99 19.84
C VAL A 54 -12.71 16.39 19.42
N GLY A 55 -13.64 16.42 20.38
CA GLY A 55 -15.03 16.81 20.15
C GLY A 55 -15.81 15.86 19.26
N VAL A 56 -16.98 16.32 18.80
CA VAL A 56 -17.92 15.50 18.01
C VAL A 56 -17.60 15.63 16.53
N TRP A 57 -17.14 14.54 15.93
CA TRP A 57 -16.96 14.42 14.49
C TRP A 57 -18.21 13.83 13.85
N THR A 58 -18.44 14.10 12.57
CA THR A 58 -19.55 13.50 11.82
C THR A 58 -18.99 12.64 10.69
N VAL A 59 -19.33 11.35 10.67
CA VAL A 59 -18.92 10.42 9.60
C VAL A 59 -20.13 9.79 8.95
N GLY A 60 -20.34 10.08 7.67
CA GLY A 60 -21.49 9.61 6.92
C GLY A 60 -22.81 10.04 7.55
N GLY A 61 -22.84 11.22 8.18
CA GLY A 61 -23.99 11.73 8.94
C GLY A 61 -24.13 11.18 10.38
N VAL A 62 -23.28 10.23 10.79
CA VAL A 62 -23.27 9.68 12.16
C VAL A 62 -22.30 10.49 13.03
N LYS A 63 -22.74 10.90 14.22
CA LYS A 63 -21.92 11.65 15.17
C LYS A 63 -21.06 10.71 16.02
N PHE A 64 -19.76 10.99 16.07
CA PHE A 64 -18.75 10.30 16.88
C PHE A 64 -18.19 11.28 17.89
N ASP A 65 -18.44 11.03 19.17
CA ASP A 65 -17.94 11.84 20.27
C ASP A 65 -16.55 11.34 20.70
N ASN A 66 -15.50 11.98 20.20
CA ASN A 66 -14.13 11.58 20.53
C ASN A 66 -13.76 11.92 21.99
N ASP A 67 -14.45 12.88 22.62
CA ASP A 67 -14.25 13.19 24.03
C ASP A 67 -14.79 12.05 24.90
N ALA A 68 -15.91 11.44 24.51
CA ALA A 68 -16.43 10.25 25.17
C ALA A 68 -15.46 9.05 25.06
N VAL A 69 -14.86 8.83 23.88
CA VAL A 69 -13.83 7.79 23.68
C VAL A 69 -12.60 8.06 24.55
N LYS A 70 -12.13 9.32 24.56
CA LYS A 70 -11.00 9.72 25.40
C LYS A 70 -11.32 9.51 26.89
N ASN A 71 -12.50 9.91 27.35
CA ASN A 71 -12.92 9.75 28.73
C ASN A 71 -12.98 8.26 29.14
N TYR A 72 -13.49 7.39 28.25
CA TYR A 72 -13.45 5.95 28.47
C TYR A 72 -12.00 5.44 28.62
N ASN A 73 -11.09 5.84 27.72
CA ASN A 73 -9.68 5.44 27.78
C ASN A 73 -8.98 5.95 29.06
N ASP A 74 -9.25 7.19 29.47
CA ASP A 74 -8.73 7.79 30.70
C ASP A 74 -9.19 6.94 31.93
N ILE A 75 -10.46 6.53 31.97
CA ILE A 75 -11.01 5.65 33.02
C ILE A 75 -10.33 4.27 33.03
N VAL A 76 -10.26 3.61 31.89
CA VAL A 76 -9.67 2.26 31.77
C VAL A 76 -8.20 2.28 32.15
N THR A 77 -7.45 3.29 31.70
CA THR A 77 -6.03 3.47 32.04
C THR A 77 -5.85 3.69 33.54
N ALA A 78 -6.68 4.54 34.16
CA ALA A 78 -6.61 4.79 35.59
C ALA A 78 -6.92 3.52 36.42
N ALA A 79 -7.93 2.74 36.01
CA ALA A 79 -8.27 1.48 36.64
C ALA A 79 -7.14 0.44 36.51
N LEU A 80 -6.58 0.26 35.31
CA LEU A 80 -5.47 -0.66 35.05
C LEU A 80 -4.22 -0.33 35.89
N ASN A 81 -3.93 0.97 36.06
CA ASN A 81 -2.82 1.43 36.88
C ASN A 81 -3.06 1.33 38.39
N GLY A 82 -4.25 0.87 38.82
CA GLY A 82 -4.58 0.79 40.25
C GLY A 82 -4.75 2.16 40.92
N ASN A 83 -4.93 3.25 40.17
CA ASN A 83 -4.92 4.61 40.70
C ASN A 83 -6.34 5.10 40.99
N GLU A 84 -6.81 4.90 42.22
CA GLU A 84 -8.16 5.28 42.66
C GLU A 84 -8.46 6.78 42.54
N VAL A 85 -7.48 7.65 42.79
CA VAL A 85 -7.65 9.11 42.68
C VAL A 85 -7.84 9.53 41.22
N ALA A 86 -6.99 9.01 40.33
CA ALA A 86 -7.12 9.27 38.89
C ALA A 86 -8.41 8.66 38.34
N LEU A 87 -8.81 7.48 38.82
CA LEU A 87 -10.06 6.83 38.42
C LEU A 87 -11.25 7.68 38.83
N LEU A 88 -11.33 8.12 40.09
CA LEU A 88 -12.43 8.96 40.57
C LEU A 88 -12.53 10.27 39.80
N ALA A 89 -11.40 10.92 39.53
CA ALA A 89 -11.35 12.14 38.72
C ALA A 89 -11.84 11.88 37.28
N ALA A 90 -11.41 10.78 36.66
CA ALA A 90 -11.83 10.40 35.32
C ALA A 90 -13.33 10.05 35.24
N LEU A 91 -13.86 9.31 36.22
CA LEU A 91 -15.29 8.98 36.33
C LEU A 91 -16.16 10.23 36.46
N LYS A 92 -15.77 11.18 37.34
CA LYS A 92 -16.46 12.46 37.53
C LYS A 92 -16.35 13.35 36.28
N LYS A 93 -15.17 13.43 35.66
CA LYS A 93 -14.94 14.18 34.42
C LYS A 93 -15.78 13.65 33.26
N ALA A 94 -15.96 12.32 33.17
CA ALA A 94 -16.80 11.68 32.17
C ALA A 94 -18.31 11.92 32.38
N GLY A 95 -18.72 12.54 33.50
CA GLY A 95 -20.11 12.83 33.80
C GLY A 95 -20.96 11.59 34.12
N LEU A 96 -20.34 10.50 34.59
CA LEU A 96 -21.04 9.27 34.94
C LEU A 96 -21.93 9.50 36.18
N SER A 97 -23.12 8.91 36.15
CA SER A 97 -24.11 9.03 37.23
C SER A 97 -23.84 8.03 38.35
N ASN A 98 -24.34 8.32 39.55
CA ASN A 98 -24.25 7.45 40.74
C ASN A 98 -22.82 7.09 41.17
N VAL A 99 -21.79 7.82 40.75
CA VAL A 99 -20.43 7.60 41.24
C VAL A 99 -20.37 7.95 42.72
N LYS A 100 -20.13 6.95 43.57
CA LYS A 100 -19.96 7.08 45.01
C LYS A 100 -18.49 6.95 45.37
N ASP A 101 -17.94 7.98 46.02
CA ASP A 101 -16.51 8.05 46.37
C ASP A 101 -16.11 6.85 47.26
N GLU A 102 -17.00 6.42 48.15
CA GLU A 102 -16.79 5.26 49.05
C GLU A 102 -16.70 3.91 48.32
N ASN A 103 -17.17 3.82 47.08
CA ASN A 103 -17.19 2.58 46.29
C ASN A 103 -16.04 2.50 45.28
N ILE A 104 -15.09 3.44 45.29
CA ILE A 104 -14.06 3.56 44.25
C ILE A 104 -13.19 2.29 44.12
N THR A 105 -12.81 1.65 45.23
CA THR A 105 -12.05 0.39 45.23
C THR A 105 -12.85 -0.76 44.58
N ALA A 106 -14.17 -0.80 44.82
CA ALA A 106 -15.05 -1.78 44.23
C ALA A 106 -15.25 -1.54 42.73
N TYR A 107 -15.41 -0.27 42.31
CA TYR A 107 -15.44 0.09 40.89
C TYR A 107 -14.14 -0.29 40.19
N LEU A 108 -12.99 0.01 40.78
CA LEU A 108 -11.69 -0.35 40.24
C LEU A 108 -11.59 -1.86 39.99
N THR A 109 -11.99 -2.66 40.97
CA THR A 109 -12.01 -4.12 40.87
C THR A 109 -12.94 -4.58 39.75
N ALA A 110 -14.18 -4.07 39.71
CA ALA A 110 -15.19 -4.48 38.74
C ALA A 110 -14.84 -4.03 37.30
N ILE A 111 -14.29 -2.83 37.14
CA ILE A 111 -13.81 -2.32 35.85
C ILE A 111 -12.65 -3.18 35.35
N ASN A 112 -11.67 -3.51 36.20
CA ASN A 112 -10.55 -4.35 35.80
C ASN A 112 -10.97 -5.80 35.50
N ALA A 113 -11.96 -6.33 36.21
CA ALA A 113 -12.48 -7.68 35.97
C ALA A 113 -13.25 -7.79 34.65
N SER A 114 -13.91 -6.72 34.20
CA SER A 114 -14.69 -6.74 32.96
C SER A 114 -13.79 -6.76 31.72
N THR A 115 -13.78 -7.87 30.99
CA THR A 115 -13.05 -8.03 29.71
C THR A 115 -13.82 -7.47 28.51
N THR A 116 -15.11 -7.17 28.66
CA THR A 116 -16.02 -6.83 27.56
C THR A 116 -16.45 -5.36 27.53
N LYS A 117 -15.90 -4.52 28.40
CA LYS A 117 -16.17 -3.07 28.42
C LYS A 117 -15.57 -2.43 27.16
N GLU A 118 -16.35 -1.66 26.41
CA GLU A 118 -15.91 -1.01 25.17
C GLU A 118 -16.21 0.50 25.13
N LYS A 119 -17.15 0.97 25.96
CA LYS A 119 -17.64 2.37 25.96
C LYS A 119 -18.05 2.85 27.36
N LEU A 120 -18.25 4.16 27.52
CA LEU A 120 -18.68 4.78 28.78
C LEU A 120 -19.97 4.18 29.36
N ALA A 121 -20.93 3.78 28.50
CA ALA A 121 -22.18 3.16 28.94
C ALA A 121 -21.93 1.81 29.65
N ASP A 122 -20.89 1.07 29.28
CA ASP A 122 -20.54 -0.19 29.93
C ASP A 122 -19.92 0.10 31.30
N ILE A 123 -19.09 1.15 31.41
CA ILE A 123 -18.57 1.63 32.70
C ILE A 123 -19.71 2.07 33.63
N GLN A 124 -20.71 2.80 33.11
CA GLN A 124 -21.90 3.18 33.87
C GLN A 124 -22.61 1.95 34.42
N THR A 125 -22.79 0.92 33.59
CA THR A 125 -23.42 -0.34 34.00
C THR A 125 -22.63 -1.05 35.10
N ILE A 126 -21.30 -1.03 35.02
CA ILE A 126 -20.42 -1.58 36.07
C ILE A 126 -20.59 -0.81 37.38
N ILE A 127 -20.66 0.53 37.33
CA ILE A 127 -20.86 1.39 38.50
C ILE A 127 -22.21 1.11 39.14
N ASP A 128 -23.29 1.11 38.36
CA ASP A 128 -24.64 0.86 38.87
C ASP A 128 -24.73 -0.54 39.51
N LYS A 129 -24.19 -1.56 38.85
CA LYS A 129 -24.13 -2.94 39.40
C LYS A 129 -23.30 -3.03 40.68
N THR A 130 -22.18 -2.29 40.76
CA THR A 130 -21.36 -2.25 41.98
C THR A 130 -22.11 -1.55 43.12
N ASN A 131 -22.84 -0.49 42.80
CA ASN A 131 -23.69 0.25 43.72
C ASN A 131 -24.93 -0.50 44.19
N GLU A 132 -25.39 -1.50 43.42
CA GLU A 132 -26.53 -2.36 43.75
C GLU A 132 -26.25 -3.38 44.86
N THR A 133 -25.05 -3.42 45.44
CA THR A 133 -24.77 -4.24 46.61
C THR A 133 -25.43 -3.62 47.86
N SER A 134 -26.42 -4.23 48.52
CA SER A 134 -26.67 -5.64 48.81
C SER A 134 -28.16 -5.97 48.81
N LEU A 135 -28.53 -7.09 48.17
CA LEU A 135 -29.81 -7.75 48.38
C LEU A 135 -29.92 -8.19 49.84
N THR A 136 -30.98 -7.78 50.52
CA THR A 136 -31.29 -8.35 51.83
C THR A 136 -31.64 -9.84 51.65
N ALA A 137 -31.38 -10.66 52.67
CA ALA A 137 -31.79 -12.07 52.66
C ALA A 137 -33.30 -12.23 52.42
N SER A 138 -34.10 -11.26 52.88
CA SER A 138 -35.55 -11.22 52.65
C SER A 138 -35.91 -10.98 51.19
N GLU A 139 -35.22 -10.08 50.48
CA GLU A 139 -35.45 -9.82 49.06
C GLU A 139 -35.04 -11.01 48.19
N ALA A 140 -33.91 -11.64 48.51
CA ALA A 140 -33.46 -12.85 47.83
C ALA A 140 -34.48 -14.00 48.00
N ALA A 141 -34.97 -14.22 49.22
CA ALA A 141 -35.98 -15.25 49.49
C ALA A 141 -37.32 -14.94 48.78
N ALA A 142 -37.75 -13.68 48.76
CA ALA A 142 -38.97 -13.26 48.07
C ALA A 142 -38.88 -13.49 46.55
N ALA A 143 -37.74 -13.20 45.92
CA ALA A 143 -37.52 -13.42 44.50
C ALA A 143 -37.53 -14.92 44.13
N VAL A 144 -36.85 -15.75 44.94
CA VAL A 144 -36.89 -17.22 44.78
C VAL A 144 -38.33 -17.72 44.89
N LYS A 145 -39.07 -17.28 45.91
CA LYS A 145 -40.47 -17.64 46.11
C LYS A 145 -41.34 -17.23 44.92
N ALA A 146 -41.15 -16.03 44.38
CA ALA A 146 -41.91 -15.55 43.22
C ALA A 146 -41.70 -16.43 41.98
N VAL A 147 -40.47 -16.88 41.71
CA VAL A 147 -40.17 -17.84 40.63
C VAL A 147 -40.79 -19.21 40.92
N ASN A 148 -40.74 -19.66 42.18
CA ASN A 148 -41.27 -20.96 42.55
C ASN A 148 -42.81 -21.02 42.52
N ASP A 149 -43.48 -19.92 42.86
CA ASP A 149 -44.94 -19.79 42.87
C ASP A 149 -45.53 -19.41 41.50
N ALA A 150 -44.71 -19.00 40.54
CA ALA A 150 -45.20 -18.65 39.21
C ALA A 150 -45.94 -19.83 38.56
N THR A 151 -47.21 -19.61 38.20
CA THR A 151 -48.10 -20.63 37.59
C THR A 151 -48.22 -20.50 36.08
N ASN A 152 -47.69 -19.42 35.52
CA ASN A 152 -47.68 -19.14 34.08
C ASN A 152 -46.46 -18.32 33.67
N GLN A 153 -46.19 -18.25 32.38
CA GLN A 153 -45.01 -17.59 31.81
C GLN A 153 -44.97 -16.08 32.09
N VAL A 154 -46.12 -15.41 32.18
CA VAL A 154 -46.19 -13.96 32.48
C VAL A 154 -45.72 -13.69 33.90
N GLN A 155 -46.20 -14.47 34.87
CA GLN A 155 -45.77 -14.39 36.27
C GLN A 155 -44.29 -14.74 36.40
N LEU A 156 -43.83 -15.78 35.70
CA LEU A 156 -42.43 -16.17 35.72
C LEU A 156 -41.53 -15.08 35.15
N LEU A 157 -41.90 -14.49 34.01
CA LEU A 157 -41.12 -13.42 33.39
C LEU A 157 -41.03 -12.20 34.32
N ALA A 158 -42.14 -11.81 34.95
CA ALA A 158 -42.14 -10.71 35.92
C ALA A 158 -41.23 -11.02 37.12
N ALA A 159 -41.21 -12.27 37.61
CA ALA A 159 -40.34 -12.69 38.68
C ALA A 159 -38.85 -12.67 38.26
N LEU A 160 -38.54 -13.14 37.06
CA LEU A 160 -37.18 -13.18 36.50
C LEU A 160 -36.65 -11.79 36.10
N GLN A 161 -37.51 -10.87 35.66
CA GLN A 161 -37.11 -9.48 35.36
C GLN A 161 -37.01 -8.58 36.60
N GLY A 162 -37.26 -9.14 37.80
CA GLY A 162 -36.97 -8.44 39.05
C GLY A 162 -35.48 -8.15 39.22
N LYS A 163 -35.13 -7.30 40.18
CA LYS A 163 -33.76 -6.81 40.43
C LYS A 163 -32.72 -7.90 40.77
N VAL A 164 -33.17 -9.14 40.99
CA VAL A 164 -32.38 -10.22 41.57
C VAL A 164 -31.70 -11.08 40.51
N PHE A 165 -32.37 -11.29 39.38
CA PHE A 165 -31.86 -12.09 38.28
C PHE A 165 -31.36 -11.19 37.17
N THR A 166 -30.35 -11.65 36.44
CA THR A 166 -29.69 -10.91 35.37
C THR A 166 -29.69 -11.74 34.11
N ARG A 167 -29.44 -11.10 32.95
CA ARG A 167 -29.32 -11.78 31.65
C ARG A 167 -30.57 -12.57 31.24
N VAL A 168 -31.75 -12.13 31.65
CA VAL A 168 -33.03 -12.75 31.26
C VAL A 168 -33.44 -12.21 29.89
N ASN A 169 -33.59 -13.11 28.91
CA ASN A 169 -34.15 -12.80 27.61
C ASN A 169 -35.66 -13.13 27.59
N PRO A 170 -36.56 -12.15 27.49
CA PRO A 170 -38.01 -12.41 27.50
C PRO A 170 -38.46 -13.36 26.39
N ASP A 171 -37.77 -13.38 25.25
CA ASP A 171 -38.11 -14.23 24.11
C ASP A 171 -37.85 -15.73 24.40
N TRP A 172 -37.05 -16.05 25.42
CA TRP A 172 -36.70 -17.42 25.82
C TRP A 172 -37.51 -17.92 27.03
N ILE A 173 -38.59 -17.23 27.40
CA ILE A 173 -39.39 -17.54 28.60
C ILE A 173 -40.00 -18.95 28.59
N VAL A 174 -40.33 -19.49 27.41
CA VAL A 174 -40.86 -20.85 27.27
C VAL A 174 -39.83 -21.87 27.75
N ASP A 175 -38.58 -21.73 27.30
CA ASP A 175 -37.48 -22.63 27.68
C ASP A 175 -37.07 -22.45 29.15
N TYR A 176 -37.03 -21.21 29.65
CA TYR A 176 -36.82 -20.96 31.08
C TYR A 176 -37.88 -21.64 31.94
N ASN A 177 -39.15 -21.53 31.55
CA ASN A 177 -40.25 -22.17 32.26
C ASN A 177 -40.11 -23.69 32.29
N LEU A 178 -39.78 -24.31 31.15
CA LEU A 178 -39.55 -25.74 31.07
C LEU A 178 -38.38 -26.18 31.96
N ALA A 179 -37.25 -25.49 31.90
CA ALA A 179 -36.07 -25.82 32.69
C ALA A 179 -36.30 -25.65 34.21
N ILE A 180 -37.00 -24.58 34.61
CA ILE A 180 -37.33 -24.33 36.02
C ILE A 180 -38.35 -25.34 36.54
N VAL A 181 -39.38 -25.69 35.76
CA VAL A 181 -40.35 -26.73 36.13
C VAL A 181 -39.66 -28.09 36.29
N ALA A 182 -38.77 -28.45 35.37
CA ALA A 182 -37.98 -29.67 35.49
C ALA A 182 -37.09 -29.65 36.74
N ALA A 183 -36.45 -28.52 37.05
CA ALA A 183 -35.61 -28.37 38.25
C ALA A 183 -36.42 -28.49 39.55
N LYS A 184 -37.65 -27.95 39.61
CA LYS A 184 -38.55 -28.03 40.78
C LYS A 184 -38.92 -29.46 41.18
N ALA A 185 -38.85 -30.42 40.26
CA ALA A 185 -39.06 -31.83 40.59
C ALA A 185 -38.03 -32.36 41.61
N THR A 186 -36.89 -31.66 41.76
CA THR A 186 -35.90 -31.88 42.82
C THR A 186 -35.83 -30.61 43.69
N PRO A 187 -36.44 -30.59 44.89
CA PRO A 187 -36.69 -29.36 45.66
C PRO A 187 -35.48 -28.47 45.86
N THR A 188 -34.29 -29.05 46.03
CA THR A 188 -33.07 -28.28 46.30
C THR A 188 -32.53 -27.50 45.10
N ASN A 189 -33.03 -27.69 43.88
CA ASN A 189 -32.46 -27.10 42.67
C ASN A 189 -32.97 -25.70 42.34
N THR A 190 -33.97 -25.18 43.06
CA THR A 190 -34.49 -23.80 42.86
C THR A 190 -34.59 -23.00 44.16
N ASP A 191 -33.95 -23.44 45.25
CA ASP A 191 -34.06 -22.82 46.58
C ASP A 191 -33.22 -21.54 46.76
N THR A 192 -32.34 -21.22 45.81
CA THR A 192 -31.47 -20.04 45.91
C THR A 192 -31.46 -19.26 44.60
N VAL A 193 -31.20 -17.96 44.72
CA VAL A 193 -31.01 -17.06 43.58
C VAL A 193 -29.94 -17.60 42.63
N ALA A 194 -28.80 -18.04 43.18
CA ALA A 194 -27.70 -18.58 42.40
C ALA A 194 -28.09 -19.81 41.57
N LYS A 195 -28.93 -20.70 42.12
CA LYS A 195 -29.38 -21.90 41.41
C LYS A 195 -30.36 -21.58 40.29
N ILE A 196 -31.32 -20.67 40.54
CA ILE A 196 -32.24 -20.21 39.49
C ILE A 196 -31.48 -19.46 38.40
N GLN A 197 -30.52 -18.59 38.76
CA GLN A 197 -29.68 -17.90 37.78
C GLN A 197 -28.86 -18.88 36.93
N ALA A 198 -28.33 -19.96 37.53
CA ALA A 198 -27.61 -20.98 36.78
C ALA A 198 -28.51 -21.71 35.76
N ILE A 199 -29.80 -21.92 36.07
CA ILE A 199 -30.77 -22.46 35.11
C ILE A 199 -30.98 -21.48 33.95
N VAL A 200 -31.15 -20.19 34.23
CA VAL A 200 -31.29 -19.14 33.20
C VAL A 200 -30.04 -19.07 32.32
N ASP A 201 -28.85 -19.04 32.92
CA ASP A 201 -27.58 -18.97 32.18
C ASP A 201 -27.36 -20.24 31.33
N SER A 202 -27.78 -21.41 31.82
CA SER A 202 -27.75 -22.66 31.03
C SER A 202 -28.65 -22.58 29.79
N VAL A 203 -29.89 -22.10 29.93
CA VAL A 203 -30.80 -21.95 28.79
C VAL A 203 -30.26 -20.91 27.80
N ASN A 204 -29.70 -19.79 28.29
CA ASN A 204 -29.06 -18.79 27.44
C ASN A 204 -27.96 -19.39 26.59
N SER A 205 -27.12 -20.22 27.22
CA SER A 205 -25.98 -20.85 26.56
C SER A 205 -26.43 -21.79 25.44
N THR A 206 -27.45 -22.63 25.70
CA THR A 206 -28.06 -23.50 24.68
C THR A 206 -28.65 -22.69 23.53
N LYS A 207 -29.40 -21.61 23.79
CA LYS A 207 -29.99 -20.78 22.73
C LYS A 207 -28.96 -20.05 21.88
N ILE A 208 -27.88 -19.60 22.49
CA ILE A 208 -26.76 -18.99 21.77
C ILE A 208 -26.05 -20.01 20.89
N GLU A 209 -25.85 -21.23 21.40
CA GLU A 209 -25.24 -22.33 20.64
C GLU A 209 -26.10 -22.73 19.44
N GLU A 210 -27.42 -22.91 19.63
CA GLU A 210 -28.38 -23.18 18.55
C GLU A 210 -28.33 -22.08 17.46
N ALA A 211 -28.31 -20.80 17.87
CA ALA A 211 -28.21 -19.68 16.94
C ALA A 211 -26.85 -19.63 16.21
N ASN A 212 -25.77 -19.99 16.91
CA ASN A 212 -24.43 -20.09 16.34
C ASN A 212 -24.35 -21.20 15.28
N GLU A 213 -24.91 -22.38 15.55
CA GLU A 213 -24.94 -23.49 14.60
C GLU A 213 -25.78 -23.18 13.36
N ALA A 214 -26.93 -22.53 13.54
CA ALA A 214 -27.84 -22.16 12.45
C ALA A 214 -27.31 -21.00 11.57
N SER A 215 -26.31 -20.26 12.05
CA SER A 215 -25.75 -19.11 11.35
C SER A 215 -24.94 -19.54 10.11
N THR A 216 -25.30 -18.98 8.96
CA THR A 216 -24.66 -19.24 7.66
C THR A 216 -24.15 -17.98 6.96
N THR A 217 -24.34 -16.81 7.58
CA THR A 217 -23.99 -15.51 7.01
C THR A 217 -23.27 -14.61 8.00
N VAL A 218 -22.61 -13.57 7.50
CA VAL A 218 -22.02 -12.51 8.34
C VAL A 218 -23.08 -11.90 9.27
N ALA A 219 -24.26 -11.58 8.74
CA ALA A 219 -25.32 -10.92 9.48
C ALA A 219 -25.86 -11.77 10.64
N THR A 220 -26.13 -13.06 10.40
CA THR A 220 -26.61 -13.97 11.45
C THR A 220 -25.55 -14.22 12.51
N GLN A 221 -24.26 -14.27 12.14
CA GLN A 221 -23.17 -14.47 13.10
C GLN A 221 -22.91 -13.22 13.94
N ASN A 222 -23.06 -12.03 13.37
CA ASN A 222 -22.99 -10.78 14.13
C ASN A 222 -24.12 -10.71 15.18
N ALA A 223 -25.33 -11.19 14.85
CA ALA A 223 -26.42 -11.29 15.82
C ALA A 223 -26.08 -12.26 16.97
N VAL A 224 -25.44 -13.39 16.69
CA VAL A 224 -24.94 -14.33 17.72
C VAL A 224 -23.93 -13.65 18.64
N THR A 225 -23.00 -12.86 18.08
CA THR A 225 -22.00 -12.11 18.86
C THR A 225 -22.68 -11.16 19.87
N GLU A 226 -23.74 -10.47 19.46
CA GLU A 226 -24.51 -9.59 20.35
C GLU A 226 -25.28 -10.35 21.43
N LEU A 227 -25.79 -11.56 21.12
CA LEU A 227 -26.38 -12.44 22.13
C LEU A 227 -25.34 -12.86 23.19
N ILE A 228 -24.12 -13.20 22.76
CA ILE A 228 -23.01 -13.55 23.67
C ILE A 228 -22.70 -12.35 24.59
N LYS A 229 -22.52 -11.16 24.03
CA LYS A 229 -22.25 -9.93 24.80
C LYS A 229 -23.31 -9.67 25.86
N LYS A 230 -24.58 -9.89 25.53
CA LYS A 230 -25.72 -9.56 26.40
C LYS A 230 -26.06 -10.63 27.43
N TYR A 231 -25.97 -11.90 27.08
CA TYR A 231 -26.59 -12.99 27.85
C TYR A 231 -25.62 -14.04 28.40
N VAL A 232 -24.33 -13.97 28.06
CA VAL A 232 -23.28 -14.76 28.73
C VAL A 232 -22.79 -14.00 29.97
N ALA A 233 -22.57 -14.76 31.05
CA ALA A 233 -22.04 -14.21 32.31
C ALA A 233 -20.70 -13.49 32.07
N ASP A 234 -20.51 -12.37 32.76
CA ASP A 234 -19.27 -11.60 32.63
C ASP A 234 -18.09 -12.40 33.17
N ASP A 235 -16.94 -12.24 32.51
CA ASP A 235 -15.69 -12.82 32.98
C ASP A 235 -15.32 -12.26 34.36
N VAL A 236 -14.84 -13.13 35.24
CA VAL A 236 -14.20 -12.74 36.50
C VAL A 236 -12.75 -13.17 36.39
N ALA A 237 -11.85 -12.19 36.33
CA ALA A 237 -10.42 -12.44 36.16
C ALA A 237 -9.92 -13.53 37.13
N PRO A 238 -9.16 -14.54 36.64
CA PRO A 238 -8.49 -14.59 35.33
C PRO A 238 -9.30 -15.27 34.20
N ALA A 239 -10.59 -15.56 34.38
CA ALA A 239 -11.40 -16.22 33.34
C ALA A 239 -11.57 -15.35 32.08
N THR A 240 -11.66 -15.99 30.91
CA THR A 240 -11.81 -15.33 29.59
C THR A 240 -12.91 -15.95 28.72
N ALA A 241 -13.77 -16.81 29.29
CA ALA A 241 -14.71 -17.62 28.52
C ALA A 241 -15.65 -16.79 27.64
N LYS A 242 -16.14 -15.64 28.13
CA LYS A 242 -16.99 -14.75 27.34
C LYS A 242 -16.19 -14.04 26.25
N ALA A 243 -15.02 -13.50 26.59
CA ALA A 243 -14.12 -12.87 25.62
C ALA A 243 -13.71 -13.84 24.49
N ASP A 244 -13.39 -15.08 24.83
CA ASP A 244 -13.02 -16.13 23.86
C ASP A 244 -14.20 -16.51 22.96
N ALA A 245 -15.41 -16.62 23.52
CA ALA A 245 -16.63 -16.87 22.75
C ALA A 245 -16.96 -15.73 21.77
N ILE A 246 -16.77 -14.47 22.18
CA ILE A 246 -16.92 -13.30 21.30
C ILE A 246 -15.90 -13.39 20.16
N LYS A 247 -14.62 -13.60 20.48
CA LYS A 247 -13.56 -13.70 19.47
C LYS A 247 -13.81 -14.84 18.47
N ALA A 248 -14.22 -16.02 18.96
CA ALA A 248 -14.56 -17.16 18.11
C ALA A 248 -15.74 -16.84 17.16
N SER A 249 -16.76 -16.14 17.67
CA SER A 249 -17.91 -15.69 16.87
C SER A 249 -17.49 -14.67 15.79
N GLU A 250 -16.62 -13.72 16.12
CA GLU A 250 -16.10 -12.72 15.19
C GLU A 250 -15.22 -13.34 14.09
N ILE A 251 -14.38 -14.33 14.44
CA ILE A 251 -13.60 -15.11 13.46
C ILE A 251 -14.55 -15.84 12.50
N LYS A 252 -15.59 -16.49 13.02
CA LYS A 252 -16.60 -17.17 12.19
C LYS A 252 -17.33 -16.19 11.26
N ALA A 253 -17.65 -14.99 11.74
CA ALA A 253 -18.23 -13.94 10.90
C ALA A 253 -17.26 -13.48 9.80
N ALA A 254 -15.97 -13.31 10.11
CA ALA A 254 -14.96 -12.95 9.12
C ALA A 254 -14.75 -14.04 8.05
N ILE A 255 -14.84 -15.32 8.43
CA ILE A 255 -14.83 -16.45 7.47
C ILE A 255 -16.04 -16.37 6.53
N PHE A 256 -17.26 -16.11 7.05
CA PHE A 256 -18.43 -15.86 6.19
C PHE A 256 -18.21 -14.67 5.27
N GLY A 257 -17.54 -13.60 5.75
CA GLY A 257 -17.17 -12.45 4.92
C GLY A 257 -16.25 -12.83 3.75
N VAL A 258 -15.31 -13.75 3.92
CA VAL A 258 -14.51 -14.23 2.77
C VAL A 258 -15.39 -15.00 1.78
N LYS A 259 -16.36 -15.79 2.24
CA LYS A 259 -17.27 -16.59 1.40
C LYS A 259 -18.24 -15.72 0.59
N GLU A 260 -18.83 -14.71 1.23
CA GLU A 260 -19.81 -13.79 0.64
C GLU A 260 -19.18 -12.79 -0.33
N ALA A 261 -17.85 -12.58 -0.24
CA ALA A 261 -17.13 -11.65 -1.10
C ALA A 261 -17.22 -12.01 -2.59
N THR A 262 -17.67 -11.07 -3.43
CA THR A 262 -17.85 -11.27 -4.88
C THR A 262 -16.87 -10.51 -5.75
N THR A 263 -16.04 -9.63 -5.18
CA THR A 263 -15.11 -8.78 -5.93
C THR A 263 -13.67 -8.94 -5.43
N PRO A 264 -12.65 -8.63 -6.24
CA PRO A 264 -11.25 -8.72 -5.82
C PRO A 264 -10.95 -7.94 -4.52
N ALA A 265 -11.49 -6.73 -4.42
CA ALA A 265 -11.26 -5.86 -3.28
C ALA A 265 -12.01 -6.34 -2.03
N THR A 266 -13.26 -6.81 -2.16
CA THR A 266 -14.01 -7.32 -1.01
C THR A 266 -13.41 -8.60 -0.44
N VAL A 267 -12.86 -9.49 -1.28
CA VAL A 267 -12.14 -10.69 -0.80
C VAL A 267 -10.92 -10.29 0.02
N TYR A 268 -10.09 -9.38 -0.51
CA TYR A 268 -8.89 -8.93 0.19
C TYR A 268 -9.21 -8.24 1.52
N ASN A 269 -10.20 -7.36 1.56
CA ASN A 269 -10.59 -6.69 2.80
C ASN A 269 -11.09 -7.68 3.86
N ALA A 270 -11.85 -8.71 3.46
CA ALA A 270 -12.27 -9.77 4.37
C ALA A 270 -11.08 -10.61 4.89
N LEU A 271 -10.10 -10.92 4.03
CA LEU A 271 -8.86 -11.58 4.44
C LEU A 271 -8.06 -10.74 5.45
N VAL A 272 -7.96 -9.42 5.22
CA VAL A 272 -7.29 -8.49 6.16
C VAL A 272 -8.02 -8.47 7.50
N LYS A 273 -9.36 -8.39 7.51
CA LYS A 273 -10.15 -8.45 8.74
C LYS A 273 -9.92 -9.78 9.47
N LEU A 274 -9.96 -10.90 8.77
CA LEU A 274 -9.69 -12.22 9.34
C LEU A 274 -8.27 -12.30 9.93
N SER A 275 -7.28 -11.79 9.22
CA SER A 275 -5.88 -11.72 9.68
C SER A 275 -5.73 -10.90 10.98
N SER A 276 -6.49 -9.83 11.14
CA SER A 276 -6.48 -9.03 12.37
C SER A 276 -7.07 -9.76 13.59
N LEU A 277 -8.00 -10.69 13.36
CA LEU A 277 -8.66 -11.49 14.40
C LEU A 277 -7.88 -12.76 14.73
N ASP A 278 -7.25 -13.38 13.72
CA ASP A 278 -6.49 -14.62 13.83
C ASP A 278 -5.17 -14.57 13.04
N GLY A 279 -4.27 -13.69 13.50
CA GLY A 279 -2.95 -13.51 12.92
C GLY A 279 -2.02 -14.72 13.04
N THR A 280 -2.32 -15.65 13.95
CA THR A 280 -1.56 -16.90 14.12
C THR A 280 -1.76 -17.81 12.92
N ASN A 281 -3.00 -17.98 12.47
CA ASN A 281 -3.33 -18.85 11.34
C ASN A 281 -3.24 -18.10 10.00
N LEU A 282 -3.57 -16.81 9.96
CA LEU A 282 -3.45 -15.94 8.80
C LEU A 282 -2.64 -14.68 9.13
N PRO A 283 -1.30 -14.71 9.10
CA PRO A 283 -0.51 -13.53 9.39
C PRO A 283 -0.67 -12.47 8.30
N ALA A 284 -0.65 -11.19 8.68
CA ALA A 284 -0.82 -10.08 7.73
C ALA A 284 0.27 -10.07 6.64
N THR A 285 1.46 -10.60 6.95
CA THR A 285 2.57 -10.76 5.99
C THR A 285 2.29 -11.78 4.89
N ALA A 286 1.29 -12.64 5.05
CA ALA A 286 0.83 -13.55 3.99
C ALA A 286 -0.14 -12.88 3.00
N LEU A 287 -0.54 -11.63 3.23
CA LEU A 287 -1.49 -10.94 2.37
C LEU A 287 -0.79 -9.91 1.48
N ASN A 288 -1.14 -9.91 0.21
CA ASN A 288 -0.59 -9.02 -0.80
C ASN A 288 -1.68 -8.24 -1.53
N ALA A 289 -1.67 -6.92 -1.38
CA ALA A 289 -2.67 -6.05 -1.99
C ALA A 289 -2.65 -6.08 -3.53
N ASN A 290 -1.56 -6.54 -4.16
CA ASN A 290 -1.44 -6.68 -5.60
C ASN A 290 -2.06 -7.99 -6.13
N LEU A 291 -2.48 -8.90 -5.25
CA LEU A 291 -3.04 -10.22 -5.57
C LEU A 291 -4.57 -10.31 -5.38
N LYS A 292 -5.25 -9.17 -5.30
CA LYS A 292 -6.71 -9.11 -5.09
C LYS A 292 -7.49 -9.98 -6.08
N THR A 293 -7.14 -9.93 -7.36
CA THR A 293 -7.84 -10.69 -8.42
C THR A 293 -7.59 -12.19 -8.30
N GLU A 294 -6.38 -12.56 -7.90
CA GLU A 294 -5.97 -13.94 -7.70
C GLU A 294 -6.64 -14.54 -6.46
N TYR A 295 -6.77 -13.79 -5.36
CA TYR A 295 -7.55 -14.25 -4.20
C TYR A 295 -9.00 -14.55 -4.56
N LEU A 296 -9.66 -13.70 -5.37
CA LEU A 296 -11.02 -13.99 -5.84
C LEU A 296 -11.06 -15.25 -6.72
N THR A 297 -10.10 -15.40 -7.64
CA THR A 297 -10.00 -16.58 -8.51
C THR A 297 -9.81 -17.85 -7.70
N ALA A 298 -8.86 -17.85 -6.75
CA ALA A 298 -8.58 -18.99 -5.87
C ALA A 298 -9.78 -19.35 -4.98
N LYS A 299 -10.41 -18.35 -4.35
CA LYS A 299 -11.66 -18.53 -3.59
C LYS A 299 -12.74 -19.23 -4.40
N ASN A 300 -12.98 -18.77 -5.63
CA ASN A 300 -14.02 -19.33 -6.49
C ASN A 300 -13.67 -20.76 -6.97
N ALA A 301 -12.38 -21.07 -7.12
CA ALA A 301 -11.92 -22.40 -7.49
C ALA A 301 -12.01 -23.43 -6.33
N ALA A 302 -11.71 -23.01 -5.10
CA ALA A 302 -11.60 -23.91 -3.95
C ALA A 302 -12.93 -24.37 -3.33
N ASN A 303 -14.07 -23.80 -3.76
CA ASN A 303 -15.40 -24.07 -3.18
C ASN A 303 -15.41 -24.08 -1.64
N ILE A 304 -15.00 -22.97 -1.04
CA ILE A 304 -14.83 -22.79 0.42
C ILE A 304 -16.14 -22.77 1.24
N SER A 305 -17.26 -23.22 0.68
CA SER A 305 -18.58 -23.15 1.31
C SER A 305 -18.62 -23.84 2.69
N GLY A 306 -17.96 -25.00 2.82
CA GLY A 306 -17.85 -25.78 4.06
C GLY A 306 -16.73 -25.36 5.01
N THR A 307 -15.82 -24.48 4.61
CA THR A 307 -14.62 -24.15 5.39
C THR A 307 -14.97 -23.35 6.65
N THR A 308 -14.57 -23.84 7.82
CA THR A 308 -14.72 -23.13 9.13
C THR A 308 -13.39 -22.84 9.80
N ASP A 309 -12.29 -23.30 9.20
CA ASP A 309 -10.93 -23.19 9.74
C ASP A 309 -10.11 -22.13 8.97
N VAL A 310 -9.39 -21.28 9.70
CA VAL A 310 -8.60 -20.18 9.13
C VAL A 310 -7.37 -20.69 8.38
N SER A 311 -6.72 -21.76 8.86
CA SER A 311 -5.54 -22.35 8.21
C SER A 311 -5.89 -23.01 6.88
N GLN A 312 -7.03 -23.69 6.82
CA GLN A 312 -7.58 -24.24 5.58
C GLN A 312 -7.92 -23.12 4.59
N LEU A 313 -8.60 -22.06 5.05
CA LEU A 313 -8.93 -20.91 4.21
C LEU A 313 -7.67 -20.20 3.68
N ARG A 314 -6.62 -20.06 4.49
CA ARG A 314 -5.32 -19.55 4.03
C ARG A 314 -4.77 -20.41 2.89
N THR A 315 -4.79 -21.72 3.04
CA THR A 315 -4.28 -22.65 2.02
C THR A 315 -5.08 -22.54 0.72
N ASP A 316 -6.40 -22.58 0.83
CA ASP A 316 -7.33 -22.62 -0.31
C ASP A 316 -7.41 -21.32 -1.09
N VAL A 317 -7.18 -20.18 -0.42
CA VAL A 317 -7.33 -18.85 -1.04
C VAL A 317 -5.98 -18.17 -1.21
N VAL A 318 -5.22 -18.02 -0.13
CA VAL A 318 -4.00 -17.20 -0.12
C VAL A 318 -2.85 -17.95 -0.78
N THR A 319 -2.49 -19.13 -0.26
CA THR A 319 -1.40 -19.95 -0.83
C THR A 319 -1.70 -20.34 -2.28
N ALA A 320 -2.95 -20.67 -2.60
CA ALA A 320 -3.36 -20.98 -3.96
C ALA A 320 -3.21 -19.78 -4.92
N ALA A 321 -3.58 -18.57 -4.48
CA ALA A 321 -3.38 -17.35 -5.27
C ALA A 321 -1.89 -17.05 -5.50
N ASP A 322 -1.06 -17.17 -4.46
CA ASP A 322 0.40 -16.98 -4.58
C ASP A 322 1.01 -17.98 -5.58
N THR A 323 0.61 -19.25 -5.47
CA THR A 323 1.07 -20.32 -6.36
C THR A 323 0.65 -20.08 -7.80
N ALA A 324 -0.60 -19.70 -8.03
CA ALA A 324 -1.13 -19.39 -9.36
C ALA A 324 -0.42 -18.19 -9.98
N ALA A 325 -0.18 -17.15 -9.18
CA ALA A 325 0.49 -15.94 -9.63
C ALA A 325 1.98 -16.19 -9.96
N LEU A 326 2.67 -17.02 -9.18
CA LEU A 326 4.04 -17.47 -9.46
C LEU A 326 4.09 -18.33 -10.74
N SER A 327 3.12 -19.23 -10.92
CA SER A 327 3.03 -20.12 -12.08
C SER A 327 2.61 -19.42 -13.38
N ALA A 328 2.14 -18.17 -13.31
CA ALA A 328 1.72 -17.42 -14.48
C ALA A 328 2.87 -17.22 -15.49
N ILE A 329 4.12 -17.15 -15.01
CA ILE A 329 5.31 -17.08 -15.88
C ILE A 329 5.43 -18.31 -16.78
N ASN A 330 5.01 -19.49 -16.32
CA ASN A 330 5.14 -20.76 -17.06
C ASN A 330 4.22 -20.82 -18.28
N THR A 331 3.31 -19.85 -18.41
CA THR A 331 2.42 -19.72 -19.57
C THR A 331 3.05 -18.90 -20.71
N ILE A 332 4.24 -18.34 -20.51
CA ILE A 332 4.96 -17.60 -21.55
C ILE A 332 5.45 -18.59 -22.63
N THR A 333 5.00 -18.33 -23.86
CA THR A 333 5.41 -19.02 -25.08
C THR A 333 6.05 -18.04 -26.06
N ILE A 334 6.68 -18.55 -27.12
CA ILE A 334 7.26 -17.71 -28.19
C ILE A 334 6.24 -16.79 -28.90
N THR A 335 4.94 -17.06 -28.76
CA THR A 335 3.85 -16.26 -29.34
C THR A 335 3.17 -15.33 -28.33
N THR A 336 3.61 -15.32 -27.07
CA THR A 336 3.05 -14.42 -26.05
C THR A 336 3.30 -12.97 -26.44
N ASP A 337 2.28 -12.12 -26.28
CA ASP A 337 2.39 -10.69 -26.56
C ASP A 337 3.39 -10.02 -25.60
N LEU A 338 4.16 -9.03 -26.07
CA LEU A 338 5.21 -8.42 -25.26
C LEU A 338 4.65 -7.64 -24.05
N ALA A 339 3.45 -7.05 -24.17
CA ALA A 339 2.80 -6.42 -23.05
C ALA A 339 2.37 -7.46 -22.01
N ASP A 340 1.94 -8.65 -22.44
CA ASP A 340 1.60 -9.76 -21.55
C ASP A 340 2.84 -10.35 -20.86
N VAL A 341 3.98 -10.46 -21.56
CA VAL A 341 5.27 -10.83 -20.95
C VAL A 341 5.64 -9.85 -19.83
N LYS A 342 5.58 -8.54 -20.09
CA LYS A 342 5.85 -7.51 -19.08
C LYS A 342 4.88 -7.59 -17.91
N ALA A 343 3.59 -7.78 -18.17
CA ALA A 343 2.58 -7.91 -17.13
C ALA A 343 2.82 -9.14 -16.23
N LYS A 344 3.22 -10.28 -16.80
CA LYS A 344 3.56 -11.48 -16.02
C LYS A 344 4.83 -11.30 -15.19
N LEU A 345 5.86 -10.63 -15.71
CA LEU A 345 7.06 -10.27 -14.95
C LEU A 345 6.75 -9.29 -13.80
N GLN A 346 5.90 -8.30 -14.06
CA GLN A 346 5.42 -7.40 -13.00
C GLN A 346 4.62 -8.17 -11.95
N LYS A 347 3.76 -9.11 -12.36
CA LYS A 347 3.03 -9.97 -11.42
C LYS A 347 3.98 -10.80 -10.57
N LEU A 348 5.06 -11.35 -11.12
CA LEU A 348 6.10 -12.05 -10.36
C LEU A 348 6.75 -11.13 -9.31
N ALA A 349 7.07 -9.88 -9.68
CA ALA A 349 7.58 -8.87 -8.76
C ALA A 349 6.62 -8.58 -7.61
N ASP A 350 5.34 -8.46 -7.96
CA ASP A 350 4.27 -8.18 -7.00
C ASP A 350 4.15 -9.34 -6.00
N VAL A 351 4.05 -10.59 -6.46
CA VAL A 351 3.96 -11.79 -5.61
C VAL A 351 5.18 -11.90 -4.69
N THR A 352 6.39 -11.80 -5.25
CA THR A 352 7.62 -12.06 -4.49
C THR A 352 7.92 -10.97 -3.44
N SER A 353 7.32 -9.78 -3.59
CA SER A 353 7.52 -8.67 -2.65
C SER A 353 7.10 -8.93 -1.20
N HIS A 354 6.21 -9.89 -0.94
CA HIS A 354 5.71 -10.20 0.41
C HIS A 354 6.19 -11.54 0.98
N LEU A 355 6.90 -12.36 0.19
CA LEU A 355 7.33 -13.72 0.59
C LEU A 355 8.66 -13.77 1.38
N GLY A 356 9.35 -12.63 1.54
CA GLY A 356 10.40 -12.45 2.54
C GLY A 356 11.79 -13.04 2.25
N THR A 357 11.97 -13.87 1.21
CA THR A 357 13.26 -14.53 0.92
C THR A 357 14.06 -13.88 -0.21
N SER A 358 13.40 -13.37 -1.25
CA SER A 358 13.99 -12.52 -2.29
C SER A 358 12.86 -11.88 -3.11
N LYS A 359 12.98 -10.59 -3.43
CA LYS A 359 12.01 -9.90 -4.30
C LYS A 359 12.54 -9.93 -5.73
N PHE A 360 11.70 -10.30 -6.69
CA PHE A 360 12.03 -10.15 -8.09
C PHE A 360 12.13 -8.67 -8.46
N ASP A 361 13.29 -8.25 -8.94
CA ASP A 361 13.59 -6.84 -9.22
C ASP A 361 13.26 -6.46 -10.67
N MET A 362 12.15 -5.75 -10.85
CA MET A 362 11.74 -5.20 -12.14
C MET A 362 12.75 -4.21 -12.75
N SER A 363 13.69 -3.66 -11.97
CA SER A 363 14.76 -2.81 -12.51
C SER A 363 15.69 -3.55 -13.47
N THR A 364 15.75 -4.88 -13.36
CA THR A 364 16.54 -5.75 -14.25
C THR A 364 15.86 -6.03 -15.59
N VAL A 365 14.57 -5.69 -15.72
CA VAL A 365 13.78 -5.90 -16.94
C VAL A 365 13.89 -4.67 -17.84
N VAL A 366 14.54 -4.84 -18.99
CA VAL A 366 14.67 -3.79 -20.01
C VAL A 366 13.58 -3.95 -21.06
N ASP A 367 12.70 -2.96 -21.21
CA ASP A 367 11.53 -3.02 -22.10
C ASP A 367 11.88 -3.35 -23.57
N THR A 368 13.01 -2.84 -24.07
CA THR A 368 13.48 -3.13 -25.44
C THR A 368 13.86 -4.60 -25.66
N ARG A 369 13.89 -5.40 -24.59
CA ARG A 369 14.36 -6.79 -24.57
C ARG A 369 13.28 -7.79 -24.22
N LEU A 370 12.02 -7.36 -24.12
CA LEU A 370 10.90 -8.25 -23.80
C LEU A 370 10.76 -9.42 -24.77
N ALA A 371 11.10 -9.24 -26.05
CA ALA A 371 11.12 -10.34 -27.03
C ALA A 371 12.19 -11.39 -26.70
N ASP A 372 13.41 -10.95 -26.33
CA ASP A 372 14.48 -11.85 -25.93
C ASP A 372 14.14 -12.58 -24.62
N TYR A 373 13.57 -11.88 -23.63
CA TYR A 373 13.12 -12.48 -22.38
C TYR A 373 12.02 -13.52 -22.64
N ARG A 374 11.06 -13.23 -23.51
CA ARG A 374 10.02 -14.18 -23.90
C ARG A 374 10.63 -15.44 -24.49
N ASP A 375 11.57 -15.31 -25.41
CA ASP A 375 12.19 -16.46 -26.07
C ASP A 375 13.04 -17.28 -25.08
N ALA A 376 13.75 -16.61 -24.15
CA ALA A 376 14.48 -17.29 -23.10
C ALA A 376 13.56 -18.03 -22.12
N LEU A 377 12.48 -17.38 -21.67
CA LEU A 377 11.53 -17.95 -20.71
C LEU A 377 10.70 -19.08 -21.33
N ALA A 378 10.31 -18.97 -22.61
CA ALA A 378 9.58 -20.02 -23.33
C ALA A 378 10.38 -21.33 -23.50
N ASN A 379 11.71 -21.25 -23.42
CA ASN A 379 12.62 -22.39 -23.53
C ASN A 379 13.23 -22.82 -22.18
N THR A 380 12.85 -22.17 -21.08
CA THR A 380 13.34 -22.47 -19.73
C THR A 380 12.22 -23.12 -18.92
N GLU A 381 12.52 -24.23 -18.26
CA GLU A 381 11.61 -24.76 -17.25
C GLU A 381 11.63 -23.84 -16.03
N VAL A 382 10.60 -23.00 -15.89
CA VAL A 382 10.49 -22.07 -14.77
C VAL A 382 9.74 -22.76 -13.63
N THR A 383 10.48 -23.15 -12.59
CA THR A 383 9.90 -23.73 -11.36
C THR A 383 10.08 -22.81 -10.16
N THR A 384 10.97 -21.82 -10.28
CA THR A 384 11.34 -20.88 -9.23
C THR A 384 11.55 -19.47 -9.78
N GLN A 385 11.48 -18.47 -8.91
CA GLN A 385 11.88 -17.09 -9.22
C GLN A 385 13.32 -17.00 -9.73
N GLU A 386 14.24 -17.78 -9.14
CA GLU A 386 15.66 -17.81 -9.52
C GLU A 386 15.85 -18.24 -10.99
N ASN A 387 14.99 -19.13 -11.51
CA ASN A 387 15.03 -19.50 -12.94
C ASN A 387 14.70 -18.30 -13.84
N VAL A 388 13.74 -17.46 -13.45
CA VAL A 388 13.37 -16.25 -14.18
C VAL A 388 14.49 -15.23 -14.14
N GLU A 389 15.06 -14.98 -12.96
CA GLU A 389 16.20 -14.07 -12.77
C GLU A 389 17.42 -14.52 -13.58
N THR A 390 17.71 -15.82 -13.58
CA THR A 390 18.78 -16.41 -14.40
C THR A 390 18.53 -16.23 -15.89
N ALA A 391 17.31 -16.46 -16.36
CA ALA A 391 16.96 -16.27 -17.77
C ALA A 391 17.11 -14.81 -18.19
N ILE A 392 16.62 -13.87 -17.39
CA ILE A 392 16.72 -12.43 -17.63
C ILE A 392 18.17 -11.97 -17.56
N ALA A 393 18.94 -12.39 -16.55
CA ALA A 393 20.36 -12.09 -16.43
C ALA A 393 21.14 -12.65 -17.62
N SER A 394 20.84 -13.87 -18.08
CA SER A 394 21.47 -14.46 -19.27
C SER A 394 21.16 -13.63 -20.53
N VAL A 395 19.92 -13.20 -20.72
CA VAL A 395 19.56 -12.29 -21.82
C VAL A 395 20.33 -10.98 -21.69
N ASN A 396 20.29 -10.34 -20.51
CA ASN A 396 21.07 -9.15 -20.13
C ASN A 396 22.57 -9.29 -20.44
N ASN A 397 23.14 -10.47 -20.21
CA ASN A 397 24.57 -10.73 -20.36
C ASN A 397 24.99 -11.25 -21.75
N LYS A 398 24.11 -11.88 -22.54
CA LYS A 398 24.51 -12.61 -23.77
C LYS A 398 24.15 -11.99 -25.12
N ALA A 399 23.02 -11.31 -25.29
CA ALA A 399 22.41 -11.31 -26.64
C ALA A 399 22.56 -10.05 -27.52
N ASN A 400 23.27 -9.00 -27.11
CA ASN A 400 23.45 -7.83 -27.97
C ASN A 400 24.90 -7.42 -28.22
N VAL A 401 25.92 -8.08 -27.67
CA VAL A 401 27.31 -7.69 -27.97
C VAL A 401 27.59 -7.77 -29.48
N ALA A 402 27.40 -8.93 -30.11
CA ALA A 402 27.67 -9.09 -31.53
C ALA A 402 26.76 -8.21 -32.41
N LYS A 403 25.47 -8.11 -32.08
CA LYS A 403 24.51 -7.28 -32.80
C LYS A 403 24.82 -5.79 -32.66
N ASN A 404 25.13 -5.31 -31.46
CA ASN A 404 25.47 -3.91 -31.21
C ASN A 404 26.77 -3.53 -31.90
N LEU A 405 27.80 -4.39 -31.84
CA LEU A 405 29.04 -4.20 -32.59
C LEU A 405 28.76 -4.15 -34.09
N ALA A 406 27.87 -5.01 -34.62
CA ALA A 406 27.42 -4.95 -36.01
C ALA A 406 26.65 -3.66 -36.34
N THR A 407 25.79 -3.18 -35.44
CA THR A 407 25.04 -1.91 -35.59
C THR A 407 25.97 -0.71 -35.73
N LEU A 408 27.12 -0.69 -35.04
CA LEU A 408 28.10 0.40 -35.20
C LEU A 408 28.64 0.47 -36.65
N LYS A 409 28.75 -0.68 -37.32
CA LYS A 409 29.22 -0.81 -38.72
C LYS A 409 28.13 -0.79 -39.78
N ASP A 410 26.87 -1.00 -39.42
CA ASP A 410 25.78 -1.06 -40.38
C ASP A 410 25.55 0.33 -41.00
N THR A 411 25.79 0.44 -42.31
CA THR A 411 25.65 1.69 -43.06
C THR A 411 24.25 2.29 -42.98
N ASN A 412 23.24 1.47 -42.69
CA ASN A 412 21.83 1.87 -42.59
C ASN A 412 21.37 2.17 -41.16
N ALA A 413 22.19 1.87 -40.14
CA ALA A 413 21.82 2.13 -38.76
C ALA A 413 21.68 3.62 -38.50
N THR A 414 20.55 3.98 -37.89
CA THR A 414 20.22 5.34 -37.48
C THR A 414 21.03 5.76 -36.25
N VAL A 415 21.12 7.07 -36.00
CA VAL A 415 21.74 7.65 -34.79
C VAL A 415 21.17 7.04 -33.50
N VAL A 416 19.86 6.80 -33.48
CA VAL A 416 19.14 6.24 -32.33
C VAL A 416 19.55 4.78 -32.08
N GLU A 417 19.69 3.98 -33.14
CA GLU A 417 20.13 2.58 -33.05
C GLU A 417 21.58 2.48 -32.61
N VAL A 418 22.48 3.30 -33.19
CA VAL A 418 23.89 3.37 -32.79
C VAL A 418 24.02 3.81 -31.33
N ARG A 419 23.27 4.83 -30.89
CA ARG A 419 23.23 5.25 -29.48
C ARG A 419 22.82 4.11 -28.55
N ASN A 420 21.77 3.37 -28.90
CA ASN A 420 21.30 2.24 -28.09
C ASN A 420 22.37 1.15 -28.00
N ALA A 421 22.97 0.80 -29.13
CA ALA A 421 24.06 -0.17 -29.20
C ALA A 421 25.24 0.23 -28.29
N LEU A 422 25.68 1.49 -28.34
CA LEU A 422 26.75 1.99 -27.47
C LEU A 422 26.36 1.99 -25.98
N THR A 423 25.11 2.31 -25.66
CA THR A 423 24.61 2.31 -24.27
C THR A 423 24.62 0.92 -23.68
N GLU A 424 24.15 -0.07 -24.43
CA GLU A 424 24.16 -1.46 -24.01
C GLU A 424 25.58 -2.04 -23.93
N LEU A 425 26.46 -1.73 -24.89
CA LEU A 425 27.87 -2.13 -24.81
C LEU A 425 28.58 -1.53 -23.59
N ALA A 426 28.37 -0.24 -23.32
CA ALA A 426 28.96 0.44 -22.16
C ALA A 426 28.41 -0.07 -20.82
N ALA A 427 27.13 -0.44 -20.75
CA ALA A 427 26.51 -1.02 -19.55
C ALA A 427 26.86 -2.50 -19.34
N GLY A 428 27.23 -3.22 -20.41
CA GLY A 428 27.55 -4.64 -20.39
C GLY A 428 29.00 -4.98 -20.00
N VAL A 429 29.80 -4.00 -19.60
CA VAL A 429 31.19 -4.18 -19.13
C VAL A 429 31.39 -3.66 -17.72
N GLU A 430 32.50 -4.04 -17.07
CA GLU A 430 32.92 -3.42 -15.82
C GLU A 430 33.09 -1.89 -16.01
N ALA A 431 32.56 -1.12 -15.07
CA ALA A 431 32.57 0.34 -15.17
C ALA A 431 34.00 0.89 -15.19
N ASN A 432 34.28 1.77 -16.15
CA ASN A 432 35.55 2.49 -16.27
C ASN A 432 35.29 3.98 -16.50
N THR A 433 36.34 4.80 -16.59
CA THR A 433 36.21 6.26 -16.77
C THR A 433 35.41 6.63 -18.02
N THR A 434 35.66 5.95 -19.15
CA THR A 434 34.98 6.18 -20.44
C THR A 434 33.51 5.78 -20.40
N THR A 435 33.19 4.54 -19.98
CA THR A 435 31.81 4.06 -19.93
C THR A 435 30.99 4.85 -18.92
N THR A 436 31.58 5.23 -17.79
CA THR A 436 30.93 6.10 -16.79
C THR A 436 30.66 7.48 -17.36
N ALA A 437 31.62 8.11 -18.03
CA ALA A 437 31.43 9.42 -18.67
C ALA A 437 30.33 9.38 -19.74
N TYR A 438 30.32 8.36 -20.59
CA TYR A 438 29.28 8.16 -21.60
C TYR A 438 27.91 7.92 -20.98
N LEU A 439 27.80 7.01 -20.00
CA LEU A 439 26.53 6.66 -19.37
C LEU A 439 25.93 7.83 -18.58
N ASN A 440 26.76 8.68 -17.97
CA ASN A 440 26.34 9.89 -17.27
C ASN A 440 26.05 11.08 -18.20
N ALA A 441 26.43 11.01 -19.48
CA ALA A 441 26.14 12.06 -20.43
C ALA A 441 24.63 12.21 -20.68
N SER A 442 24.19 13.43 -21.03
CA SER A 442 22.79 13.68 -21.37
C SER A 442 22.35 12.87 -22.60
N SER A 443 21.05 12.60 -22.74
CA SER A 443 20.52 11.89 -23.91
C SER A 443 20.89 12.57 -25.23
N GLN A 444 21.02 13.90 -25.25
CA GLN A 444 21.43 14.66 -26.43
C GLN A 444 22.92 14.45 -26.73
N VAL A 445 23.80 14.49 -25.73
CA VAL A 445 25.24 14.20 -25.92
C VAL A 445 25.42 12.77 -26.44
N LYS A 446 24.68 11.79 -25.92
CA LYS A 446 24.76 10.40 -26.41
C LYS A 446 24.35 10.26 -27.89
N LEU A 447 23.36 11.03 -28.35
CA LEU A 447 22.98 11.09 -29.76
C LEU A 447 24.09 11.73 -30.61
N GLU A 448 24.71 12.81 -30.14
CA GLU A 448 25.80 13.49 -30.85
C GLU A 448 27.06 12.61 -30.92
N VAL A 449 27.41 11.91 -29.84
CA VAL A 449 28.47 10.89 -29.82
C VAL A 449 28.17 9.76 -30.80
N ALA A 450 26.92 9.29 -30.88
CA ALA A 450 26.52 8.30 -31.87
C ALA A 450 26.66 8.82 -33.31
N GLN A 451 26.38 10.10 -33.55
CA GLN A 451 26.62 10.73 -34.85
C GLN A 451 28.11 10.74 -35.20
N PHE A 452 29.01 11.08 -34.25
CA PHE A 452 30.46 11.00 -34.48
C PHE A 452 30.91 9.58 -34.88
N ILE A 453 30.33 8.53 -34.29
CA ILE A 453 30.61 7.14 -34.70
C ILE A 453 30.14 6.87 -36.13
N ILE A 454 28.96 7.37 -36.51
CA ILE A 454 28.42 7.23 -37.87
C ILE A 454 29.32 7.95 -38.88
N ASP A 455 29.73 9.18 -38.58
CA ASP A 455 30.55 10.02 -39.47
C ASP A 455 31.98 9.50 -39.65
N ASN A 456 32.45 8.64 -38.73
CA ASN A 456 33.78 8.05 -38.73
C ASN A 456 33.74 6.51 -38.82
N ARG A 457 32.65 5.95 -39.36
CA ARG A 457 32.42 4.50 -39.45
C ARG A 457 33.50 3.78 -40.28
N ASP A 458 34.06 4.47 -41.27
CA ASP A 458 35.19 4.03 -42.11
C ASP A 458 36.52 3.93 -41.34
N LYS A 459 36.62 4.58 -40.18
CA LYS A 459 37.81 4.57 -39.30
C LYS A 459 37.69 3.60 -38.13
N LEU A 460 36.56 2.88 -38.01
CA LEU A 460 36.40 1.80 -37.04
C LEU A 460 37.28 0.61 -37.41
N ALA A 461 37.72 -0.18 -36.43
CA ALA A 461 38.51 -1.38 -36.68
C ALA A 461 37.76 -2.39 -37.56
N ASP A 462 38.45 -3.14 -38.43
CA ASP A 462 37.87 -4.15 -39.32
C ASP A 462 37.07 -5.23 -38.57
N GLU A 463 37.53 -5.59 -37.37
CA GLU A 463 36.78 -6.39 -36.40
C GLU A 463 36.59 -5.58 -35.13
N LEU A 464 35.33 -5.31 -34.77
CA LEU A 464 35.01 -4.62 -33.53
C LEU A 464 34.90 -5.64 -32.40
N THR A 465 35.54 -5.32 -31.28
CA THR A 465 35.39 -6.02 -30.01
C THR A 465 34.74 -5.08 -29.00
N VAL A 466 34.15 -5.63 -27.93
CA VAL A 466 33.65 -4.80 -26.83
C VAL A 466 34.78 -3.92 -26.28
N GLU A 467 35.97 -4.50 -26.10
CA GLU A 467 37.14 -3.81 -25.59
C GLU A 467 37.53 -2.59 -26.43
N ASN A 468 37.61 -2.73 -27.76
CA ASN A 468 37.96 -1.61 -28.64
C ASN A 468 36.88 -0.51 -28.71
N VAL A 469 35.66 -0.79 -28.26
CA VAL A 469 34.57 0.20 -28.20
C VAL A 469 34.51 0.88 -26.83
N THR A 470 34.63 0.10 -25.75
CA THR A 470 34.27 0.53 -24.38
C THR A 470 35.43 0.63 -23.40
N ASN A 471 36.56 -0.05 -23.64
CA ASN A 471 37.66 -0.08 -22.68
C ASN A 471 38.55 1.17 -22.79
N HIS A 472 39.21 1.51 -21.69
CA HIS A 472 40.37 2.37 -21.66
C HIS A 472 41.23 1.93 -20.46
N GLU A 473 42.40 1.35 -20.71
CA GLU A 473 43.36 1.12 -19.63
C GLU A 473 44.12 2.41 -19.31
N ASP A 474 44.09 2.78 -18.03
CA ASP A 474 44.56 4.07 -17.50
C ASP A 474 46.10 4.16 -17.36
N SER A 475 46.87 3.50 -18.22
CA SER A 475 48.34 3.53 -18.08
C SER A 475 49.11 3.58 -19.40
N THR A 476 49.31 4.80 -19.90
CA THR A 476 50.24 5.25 -20.96
C THR A 476 49.85 5.00 -22.44
N PRO A 477 50.08 5.97 -23.35
CA PRO A 477 49.35 6.11 -24.61
C PRO A 477 49.83 5.14 -25.71
N PRO A 478 48.91 4.77 -26.63
CA PRO A 478 48.51 5.68 -27.71
C PRO A 478 47.22 6.45 -27.44
N ALA A 479 47.10 7.64 -28.04
CA ALA A 479 45.87 8.45 -27.99
C ALA A 479 44.66 7.65 -28.52
N PRO A 480 43.44 7.86 -27.99
CA PRO A 480 42.26 7.13 -28.43
C PRO A 480 41.98 7.38 -29.91
N THR A 481 41.57 6.33 -30.62
CA THR A 481 41.17 6.38 -32.03
C THR A 481 39.78 5.76 -32.19
N TYR A 482 39.16 5.92 -33.36
CA TYR A 482 37.91 5.20 -33.65
C TYR A 482 38.13 3.68 -33.78
N ALA A 483 39.35 3.23 -34.11
CA ALA A 483 39.70 1.82 -34.17
C ALA A 483 39.98 1.20 -32.80
N THR A 484 40.53 2.00 -31.87
CA THR A 484 40.91 1.61 -30.52
C THR A 484 40.38 2.67 -29.55
N HIS A 485 39.27 2.37 -28.87
CA HIS A 485 38.52 3.22 -27.93
C HIS A 485 37.49 4.17 -28.57
N ALA A 486 36.60 3.61 -29.39
CA ALA A 486 35.63 4.38 -30.18
C ALA A 486 34.77 5.36 -29.37
N ILE A 487 34.22 4.96 -28.21
CA ILE A 487 33.41 5.84 -27.35
C ILE A 487 34.26 7.00 -26.81
N GLN A 488 35.47 6.73 -26.33
CA GLN A 488 36.36 7.74 -25.77
C GLN A 488 36.73 8.79 -26.83
N LYS A 489 37.07 8.33 -28.04
CA LYS A 489 37.40 9.21 -29.16
C LYS A 489 36.21 10.07 -29.57
N ALA A 490 35.01 9.50 -29.70
CA ALA A 490 33.80 10.23 -30.04
C ALA A 490 33.40 11.27 -28.97
N LEU A 491 33.57 10.94 -27.67
CA LEU A 491 33.40 11.91 -26.57
C LEU A 491 34.42 13.05 -26.64
N ALA A 492 35.69 12.75 -26.92
CA ALA A 492 36.73 13.75 -27.05
C ALA A 492 36.48 14.69 -28.24
N ASP A 493 36.05 14.14 -29.39
CA ASP A 493 35.70 14.93 -30.59
C ASP A 493 34.47 15.80 -30.35
N HIS A 494 33.46 15.26 -29.65
CA HIS A 494 32.30 16.04 -29.21
C HIS A 494 32.70 17.22 -28.32
N ALA A 495 33.50 16.98 -27.29
CA ALA A 495 33.96 18.01 -26.38
C ALA A 495 34.81 19.08 -27.08
N ALA A 496 35.72 18.66 -27.98
CA ALA A 496 36.53 19.57 -28.79
C ALA A 496 35.65 20.45 -29.70
N LYS A 497 34.65 19.85 -30.36
CA LYS A 497 33.75 20.58 -31.25
C LYS A 497 32.87 21.58 -30.51
N VAL A 498 32.36 21.22 -29.33
CA VAL A 498 31.65 22.17 -28.46
C VAL A 498 32.57 23.29 -27.98
N ALA A 499 33.83 22.98 -27.67
CA ALA A 499 34.81 23.98 -27.26
C ALA A 499 35.09 25.01 -28.37
N GLU A 500 35.12 24.61 -29.65
CA GLU A 500 35.27 25.53 -30.79
C GLU A 500 34.18 26.62 -30.77
N PHE A 501 32.90 26.27 -30.56
CA PHE A 501 31.83 27.27 -30.43
C PHE A 501 32.03 28.16 -29.20
N ASN A 502 32.39 27.57 -28.06
CA ASN A 502 32.59 28.31 -26.81
C ASN A 502 33.80 29.27 -26.86
N THR A 503 34.67 29.19 -27.89
CA THR A 503 35.74 30.19 -28.11
C THR A 503 35.23 31.59 -28.47
N ILE A 504 33.94 31.74 -28.83
CA ILE A 504 33.29 33.05 -28.96
C ILE A 504 33.45 33.87 -27.67
N GLY A 505 33.41 33.20 -26.51
CA GLY A 505 33.67 33.81 -25.21
C GLY A 505 32.57 34.79 -24.75
N ASN A 506 32.99 35.86 -24.08
CA ASN A 506 32.09 36.86 -23.53
C ASN A 506 31.61 37.81 -24.63
N LEU A 507 30.30 37.85 -24.91
CA LEU A 507 29.74 38.70 -25.94
C LEU A 507 29.87 40.20 -25.65
N ALA A 508 30.12 40.58 -24.39
CA ALA A 508 30.43 41.98 -24.05
C ALA A 508 31.78 42.45 -24.64
N ASP A 509 32.71 41.53 -24.86
CA ASP A 509 34.06 41.79 -25.35
C ASP A 509 34.27 41.30 -26.81
N ALA A 510 33.37 40.46 -27.30
CA ALA A 510 33.45 39.87 -28.63
C ALA A 510 33.22 40.91 -29.74
N THR A 511 34.09 40.90 -30.75
CA THR A 511 33.88 41.65 -31.99
C THR A 511 33.14 40.80 -33.03
N ILE A 512 32.50 41.42 -34.01
CA ILE A 512 31.86 40.69 -35.13
C ILE A 512 32.90 39.79 -35.82
N THR A 513 34.14 40.28 -36.00
CA THR A 513 35.22 39.51 -36.61
C THR A 513 35.61 38.30 -35.77
N SER A 514 35.83 38.46 -34.46
CA SER A 514 36.19 37.33 -33.59
C SER A 514 35.09 36.28 -33.50
N THR A 515 33.82 36.70 -33.45
CA THR A 515 32.68 35.77 -33.46
C THR A 515 32.59 35.04 -34.80
N LYS A 516 32.72 35.75 -35.93
CA LYS A 516 32.74 35.13 -37.26
C LYS A 516 33.86 34.08 -37.38
N ASP A 517 35.06 34.39 -36.89
CA ASP A 517 36.21 33.49 -36.97
C ASP A 517 36.01 32.24 -36.09
N ALA A 518 35.42 32.38 -34.90
CA ALA A 518 35.02 31.25 -34.06
C ALA A 518 33.95 30.38 -34.73
N LEU A 519 32.94 31.00 -35.37
CA LEU A 519 31.91 30.27 -36.13
C LEU A 519 32.48 29.59 -37.39
N ASP A 520 33.46 30.19 -38.06
CA ASP A 520 34.17 29.57 -39.18
C ASP A 520 35.00 28.37 -38.72
N ALA A 521 35.63 28.43 -37.54
CA ALA A 521 36.30 27.29 -36.93
C ALA A 521 35.30 26.18 -36.54
N TYR A 522 34.16 26.56 -35.95
CA TYR A 522 33.08 25.64 -35.63
C TYR A 522 32.44 25.00 -36.87
N ALA A 523 32.53 25.63 -38.04
CA ALA A 523 32.26 25.02 -39.35
C ALA A 523 30.90 24.29 -39.47
N TYR A 524 29.82 24.89 -38.95
CA TYR A 524 28.48 24.34 -39.11
C TYR A 524 27.96 24.52 -40.54
N ASP A 525 27.56 23.44 -41.22
CA ASP A 525 27.29 23.44 -42.67
C ASP A 525 26.36 24.57 -43.17
N PRO A 526 25.19 24.84 -42.54
CA PRO A 526 24.32 25.94 -42.95
C PRO A 526 25.01 27.31 -42.88
N TYR A 527 25.87 27.52 -41.88
CA TYR A 527 26.66 28.74 -41.75
C TYR A 527 27.80 28.78 -42.78
N VAL A 528 28.49 27.67 -43.02
CA VAL A 528 29.59 27.58 -43.99
C VAL A 528 29.11 27.93 -45.41
N ALA A 529 27.88 27.56 -45.76
CA ALA A 529 27.26 27.84 -47.06
C ALA A 529 26.96 29.33 -47.31
N LEU A 530 27.00 30.18 -46.28
CA LEU A 530 26.72 31.62 -46.40
C LEU A 530 27.86 32.37 -47.09
N THR A 531 27.50 33.45 -47.77
CA THR A 531 28.47 34.43 -48.26
C THR A 531 29.18 35.13 -47.09
N THR A 532 30.37 35.67 -47.31
CA THR A 532 31.12 36.40 -46.28
C THR A 532 30.30 37.52 -45.62
N SER A 533 29.52 38.27 -46.40
CA SER A 533 28.65 39.32 -45.88
C SER A 533 27.54 38.78 -44.98
N GLN A 534 26.93 37.65 -45.34
CA GLN A 534 25.92 36.98 -44.52
C GLN A 534 26.53 36.40 -43.24
N LYS A 535 27.73 35.82 -43.31
CA LYS A 535 28.45 35.33 -42.13
C LYS A 535 28.74 36.44 -41.12
N LEU A 536 29.16 37.61 -41.59
CA LEU A 536 29.35 38.79 -40.74
C LEU A 536 28.03 39.24 -40.09
N ALA A 537 26.93 39.22 -40.83
CA ALA A 537 25.61 39.55 -40.28
C ALA A 537 25.14 38.53 -39.23
N VAL A 538 25.40 37.23 -39.44
CA VAL A 538 25.10 36.18 -38.44
C VAL A 538 25.92 36.38 -37.18
N ALA A 539 27.22 36.69 -37.31
CA ALA A 539 28.08 37.01 -36.18
C ALA A 539 27.59 38.26 -35.42
N GLU A 540 27.09 39.27 -36.13
CA GLU A 540 26.46 40.44 -35.52
C GLU A 540 25.20 40.08 -34.73
N GLU A 541 24.33 39.22 -35.26
CA GLU A 541 23.12 38.75 -34.56
C GLU A 541 23.47 37.91 -33.32
N ILE A 542 24.47 37.02 -33.40
CA ILE A 542 24.94 36.28 -32.22
C ILE A 542 25.46 37.23 -31.14
N ASN A 543 26.17 38.30 -31.51
CA ASN A 543 26.66 39.29 -30.54
C ASN A 543 25.53 40.09 -29.84
N LYS A 544 24.29 40.01 -30.33
CA LYS A 544 23.12 40.62 -29.70
C LYS A 544 22.46 39.73 -28.64
N LEU A 545 22.90 38.48 -28.48
CA LEU A 545 22.31 37.55 -27.52
C LEU A 545 22.57 37.99 -26.07
N THR A 546 21.50 38.01 -25.28
CA THR A 546 21.53 38.41 -23.87
C THR A 546 20.73 37.44 -23.00
N LYS A 547 21.10 37.32 -21.72
CA LYS A 547 20.30 36.67 -20.66
C LYS A 547 19.68 37.69 -19.71
N SER A 548 18.61 37.25 -19.04
CA SER A 548 17.96 37.98 -17.94
C SER A 548 18.16 37.21 -16.65
N ASP A 549 18.50 37.89 -15.55
CA ASP A 549 18.65 37.28 -14.21
C ASP A 549 17.30 36.91 -13.55
N GLY A 550 16.16 37.25 -14.18
CA GLY A 550 14.84 37.03 -13.61
C GLY A 550 14.51 37.91 -12.40
N GLY A 551 15.36 38.91 -12.10
CA GLY A 551 15.13 39.92 -11.07
C GLY A 551 14.00 40.89 -11.41
N ASN A 552 13.64 41.74 -10.45
CA ASN A 552 12.66 42.81 -10.66
C ASN A 552 13.23 44.18 -10.19
N PRO A 553 13.71 45.05 -11.09
CA PRO A 553 13.70 44.88 -12.56
C PRO A 553 14.74 43.85 -13.03
N PRO A 554 14.53 43.20 -14.19
CA PRO A 554 15.47 42.22 -14.73
C PRO A 554 16.76 42.91 -15.19
N THR A 555 17.90 42.36 -14.80
CA THR A 555 19.20 42.74 -15.34
C THR A 555 19.43 41.97 -16.62
N ILE A 556 19.63 42.68 -17.74
CA ILE A 556 19.95 42.10 -19.04
C ILE A 556 21.47 42.18 -19.25
N THR A 557 22.12 41.04 -19.41
CA THR A 557 23.56 40.95 -19.67
C THR A 557 23.83 40.16 -20.95
N PRO A 558 24.86 40.52 -21.74
CA PRO A 558 25.32 39.66 -22.83
C PRO A 558 25.63 38.23 -22.36
N LEU A 559 25.43 37.24 -23.22
CA LEU A 559 25.83 35.87 -22.89
C LEU A 559 27.36 35.74 -22.79
N ASN A 560 27.82 34.85 -21.93
CA ASN A 560 29.23 34.48 -21.82
C ASN A 560 29.46 32.98 -22.07
N PHE A 561 29.84 32.63 -23.30
CA PHE A 561 30.05 31.24 -23.72
C PHE A 561 31.33 30.60 -23.18
N ASN A 562 32.24 31.36 -22.55
CA ASN A 562 33.42 30.77 -21.88
C ASN A 562 33.20 30.45 -20.39
N ASP A 563 32.02 30.74 -19.84
CA ASP A 563 31.72 30.57 -18.41
C ASP A 563 30.32 29.96 -18.19
N GLU A 564 29.43 30.64 -17.47
CA GLU A 564 28.11 30.13 -17.07
C GLU A 564 27.19 29.78 -18.25
N ASP A 565 27.34 30.47 -19.38
CA ASP A 565 26.45 30.29 -20.56
C ASP A 565 27.06 29.36 -21.61
N LYS A 566 28.17 28.67 -21.28
CA LYS A 566 28.80 27.71 -22.20
C LYS A 566 27.78 26.70 -22.70
N VAL A 567 27.78 26.46 -24.01
CA VAL A 567 26.95 25.40 -24.57
C VAL A 567 27.57 24.05 -24.22
N THR A 568 26.72 23.05 -24.02
CA THR A 568 27.14 21.69 -23.62
C THR A 568 26.82 20.64 -24.68
N THR A 569 26.16 21.05 -25.77
CA THR A 569 25.73 20.18 -26.87
C THR A 569 25.89 20.91 -28.20
N LEU A 570 26.14 20.16 -29.29
CA LEU A 570 26.17 20.71 -30.64
C LEU A 570 24.80 21.24 -31.06
N LYS A 571 23.71 20.58 -30.61
CA LYS A 571 22.35 21.06 -30.86
C LYS A 571 22.09 22.45 -30.28
N GLN A 572 22.57 22.75 -29.07
CA GLN A 572 22.45 24.09 -28.49
C GLN A 572 23.24 25.12 -29.30
N ALA A 573 24.49 24.82 -29.66
CA ALA A 573 25.31 25.68 -30.50
C ALA A 573 24.64 25.97 -31.86
N ASN A 574 24.19 24.91 -32.55
CA ASN A 574 23.53 25.01 -33.84
C ASN A 574 22.23 25.80 -33.74
N ALA A 575 21.45 25.67 -32.67
CA ALA A 575 20.21 26.42 -32.49
C ALA A 575 20.45 27.94 -32.40
N TYR A 576 21.53 28.39 -31.75
CA TYR A 576 21.92 29.81 -31.76
C TYR A 576 22.27 30.29 -33.17
N ILE A 577 23.01 29.48 -33.91
CA ILE A 577 23.42 29.80 -35.28
C ILE A 577 22.22 29.82 -36.22
N ASP A 578 21.35 28.81 -36.17
CA ASP A 578 20.13 28.72 -36.98
C ASP A 578 19.19 29.90 -36.74
N ALA A 579 18.99 30.29 -35.47
CA ALA A 579 18.20 31.46 -35.12
C ALA A 579 18.77 32.74 -35.74
N ALA A 580 20.10 32.93 -35.68
CA ALA A 580 20.77 34.07 -36.28
C ALA A 580 20.70 34.04 -37.83
N ILE A 581 20.84 32.86 -38.44
CA ILE A 581 20.69 32.67 -39.90
C ILE A 581 19.28 33.06 -40.34
N ALA A 582 18.25 32.63 -39.62
CA ALA A 582 16.86 32.94 -39.94
C ALA A 582 16.61 34.45 -40.00
N VAL A 583 17.11 35.20 -39.00
CA VAL A 583 17.04 36.67 -38.97
C VAL A 583 17.74 37.30 -40.18
N VAL A 584 18.95 36.85 -40.51
CA VAL A 584 19.75 37.41 -41.61
C VAL A 584 19.15 37.13 -42.99
N LEU A 585 18.55 35.95 -43.17
CA LEU A 585 17.92 35.56 -44.43
C LEU A 585 16.46 36.01 -44.57
N GLY A 586 15.87 36.56 -43.49
CA GLY A 586 14.49 37.04 -43.48
C GLY A 586 13.45 35.91 -43.45
N ASN A 587 13.77 34.79 -42.81
CA ASN A 587 12.92 33.60 -42.67
C ASN A 587 12.25 33.51 -41.29
#